data_AF-I3E8F9-F1
#
_entry.id   AF-I3E8F9-F1
#
_cell.length_a   1.000
_cell.length_b   1.000
_cell.length_c   1.000
_cell.angle_alpha   90.00
_cell.angle_beta   90.00
_cell.angle_gamma   90.00
#
_symmetry.space_group_name_H-M   'P 1'
#
loop_
_entity.id
_entity.type
_entity.pdbx_description
1 polymer ?
#
loop_
_entity_poly.entity_id
_entity_poly.type
_entity_poly.pdbx_seq_one_letter_code
_entity_poly.pdbx_strand_id
1 'polypeptide(L)' 'MKDKKTQNNTEPTIAPGIDDNEELEQKASADEVRRGEYTSVTTLSYDEVDPS' A
#
# COMPACT_ATOMS: atom_id res chain seq x y z
N MET A 1 34.44 27.87 -11.86
CA MET A 1 33.52 27.50 -10.77
C MET A 1 33.34 25.99 -10.80
N LYS A 2 33.37 25.30 -9.65
CA LYS A 2 33.09 23.85 -9.56
C LYS A 2 31.65 23.69 -9.07
N ASP A 3 30.79 23.10 -9.89
CA ASP A 3 29.40 22.82 -9.55
C ASP A 3 29.37 21.80 -8.41
N LYS A 4 29.04 22.30 -7.22
CA LYS A 4 28.91 21.48 -6.00
C LYS A 4 27.55 20.79 -6.09
N LYS A 5 27.51 19.58 -6.66
CA LYS A 5 26.34 18.69 -6.55
C LYS A 5 26.01 18.52 -5.06
N THR A 6 24.93 19.16 -4.63
CA THR A 6 24.30 18.89 -3.33
C THR A 6 23.89 17.43 -3.31
N GLN A 7 24.62 16.64 -2.54
CA GLN A 7 24.23 15.28 -2.18
C GLN A 7 22.95 15.44 -1.36
N ASN A 8 21.80 15.19 -1.98
CA ASN A 8 20.54 15.08 -1.26
C ASN A 8 20.68 13.86 -0.34
N ASN A 9 20.96 14.10 0.95
CA ASN A 9 20.86 13.09 2.00
C ASN A 9 19.40 12.63 2.04
N THR A 10 19.09 11.63 1.23
CA THR A 10 17.78 10.98 1.23
C THR A 10 17.89 9.90 2.30
N GLU A 11 17.70 10.30 3.55
CA GLU A 11 17.56 9.32 4.62
C GLU A 11 16.39 8.40 4.27
N PRO A 12 16.48 7.08 4.51
CA PRO A 12 15.37 6.18 4.29
C PRO A 12 14.22 6.58 5.21
N THR A 13 13.21 7.26 4.66
CA THR A 13 11.96 7.56 5.33
C THR A 13 11.00 6.39 5.16
N ILE A 14 10.01 6.26 6.04
CA ILE A 14 8.87 5.38 5.78
C ILE A 14 8.26 5.83 4.45
N ALA A 15 8.07 4.90 3.52
CA ALA A 15 7.40 5.22 2.27
C ALA A 15 6.01 5.76 2.61
N PRO A 16 5.64 6.97 2.14
CA PRO A 16 4.27 7.41 2.27
C PRO A 16 3.41 6.38 1.54
N GLY A 17 2.47 5.79 2.26
CA GLY A 17 1.71 4.66 1.80
C GLY A 17 0.48 4.48 2.66
N ILE A 18 -0.32 3.50 2.26
CA ILE A 18 -1.53 3.11 2.95
C ILE A 18 -1.17 2.66 4.38
N ASP A 19 -1.70 3.35 5.39
CA ASP A 19 -1.41 3.09 6.81
C ASP A 19 -2.59 2.52 7.60
N ASP A 20 -3.77 2.45 6.99
CA ASP A 20 -4.98 1.92 7.61
C ASP A 20 -5.68 0.83 6.79
N ASN A 21 -6.59 0.12 7.44
CA ASN A 21 -7.37 -0.94 6.79
C ASN A 21 -8.38 -0.38 5.79
N GLU A 22 -8.83 0.87 5.95
CA GLU A 22 -9.81 1.46 5.04
C GLU A 22 -9.22 1.58 3.64
N GLU A 23 -7.98 2.06 3.54
CA GLU A 23 -7.24 2.17 2.29
C GLU A 23 -6.80 0.80 1.73
N LEU A 24 -6.38 -0.17 2.58
CA LEU A 24 -5.94 -1.50 2.10
C LEU A 24 -7.09 -2.33 1.54
N GLU A 25 -8.31 -2.15 2.07
CA GLU A 25 -9.50 -2.88 1.65
C GLU A 25 -10.26 -2.19 0.50
N GLN A 26 -9.73 -1.08 -0.03
CA GLN A 26 -10.36 -0.40 -1.16
C GLN A 26 -10.45 -1.31 -2.37
N LYS A 27 -11.63 -1.34 -2.96
CA LYS A 27 -11.87 -2.07 -4.21
C LYS A 27 -11.36 -1.26 -5.38
N ALA A 28 -10.57 -1.89 -6.23
CA ALA A 28 -10.18 -1.31 -7.51
C ALA A 28 -11.43 -1.02 -8.37
N SER A 29 -11.43 0.14 -9.01
CA SER A 29 -12.42 0.52 -10.01
C SER A 29 -12.29 -0.33 -11.29
N ALA A 30 -13.33 -0.35 -12.10
CA ALA A 30 -13.31 -1.09 -13.38
C ALA A 30 -12.20 -0.62 -14.33
N ASP A 31 -11.88 0.66 -14.32
CA ASP A 31 -10.85 1.23 -15.17
C ASP A 31 -9.44 0.85 -14.69
N GLU A 32 -9.19 0.81 -13.37
CA GLU A 32 -7.92 0.34 -12.79
C GLU A 32 -7.70 -1.14 -13.07
N VAL A 33 -8.74 -1.96 -12.93
CA VAL A 33 -8.69 -3.38 -13.32
C VAL A 33 -8.34 -3.53 -14.79
N ARG A 34 -8.94 -2.72 -15.68
CA ARG A 34 -8.65 -2.74 -17.13
C ARG A 34 -7.20 -2.32 -17.42
N ARG A 35 -6.63 -1.40 -16.64
CA ARG A 35 -5.22 -0.95 -16.76
C ARG A 35 -4.22 -1.88 -16.07
N GLY A 36 -4.68 -2.84 -15.26
CA GLY A 36 -3.83 -3.71 -14.45
C GLY A 36 -3.26 -3.02 -13.20
N GLU A 37 -3.86 -1.92 -12.77
CA GLU A 37 -3.45 -1.12 -11.60
C GLU A 37 -4.12 -1.65 -10.32
N TYR A 38 -4.00 -2.95 -10.06
CA TYR A 38 -4.57 -3.58 -8.87
C TYR A 38 -3.69 -4.74 -8.38
N THR A 39 -3.85 -5.10 -7.12
CA THR A 39 -3.24 -6.29 -6.53
C THR A 39 -4.33 -7.27 -6.12
N SER A 40 -4.16 -8.54 -6.48
CA SER A 40 -5.09 -9.60 -6.04
C SER A 40 -4.76 -10.01 -4.60
N VAL A 41 -5.75 -9.97 -3.72
CA VAL A 41 -5.62 -10.32 -2.31
C VAL A 41 -6.67 -11.38 -1.92
N THR A 42 -6.37 -12.16 -0.89
CA THR A 42 -7.28 -13.14 -0.31
C THR A 42 -7.50 -12.80 1.14
N THR A 43 -8.75 -12.49 1.52
CA THR A 43 -9.13 -12.20 2.91
C THR A 43 -9.42 -13.51 3.65
N LEU A 44 -8.80 -13.71 4.80
CA LEU A 44 -9.08 -14.83 5.71
C LEU A 44 -9.89 -14.30 6.90
N SER A 45 -10.99 -14.96 7.23
CA SER A 45 -11.80 -14.68 8.41
C SER A 45 -11.94 -15.95 9.25
N TYR A 46 -11.66 -15.87 10.55
CA TYR A 46 -11.90 -16.95 11.50
C TYR A 46 -13.33 -16.82 12.06
N ASP A 47 -14.10 -17.90 12.01
CA ASP A 47 -15.42 -18.01 12.64
C ASP A 47 -15.25 -18.75 13.97
N GLU A 48 -14.84 -18.02 15.00
CA GLU A 48 -14.69 -18.56 16.34
C GLU A 48 -16.06 -18.67 17.02
N VAL A 49 -16.69 -19.84 16.92
CA VAL A 49 -17.77 -20.22 17.84
C VAL A 49 -17.13 -20.71 19.13
N ASP A 50 -17.32 -20.00 20.24
CA ASP A 50 -16.95 -20.47 21.58
C ASP A 50 -18.05 -21.40 22.10
N PRO A 51 -17.87 -22.73 22.15
CA PRO A 51 -18.87 -23.61 22.75
C PRO A 51 -18.84 -23.41 24.28
N SER A 52 -19.90 -22.77 24.80
CA SER A 52 -20.18 -22.64 26.23
C SER A 52 -20.33 -23.99 26.94
#